data_AF-A0A1F8A6Z3-F1
#
_entry.id   AF-A0A1F8A6Z3-F1
#
_cell.length_a   1.000
_cell.length_b   1.000
_cell.length_c   1.000
_cell.angle_alpha   90.00
_cell.angle_beta   90.00
_cell.angle_gamma   90.00
#
_symmetry.space_group_name_H-M   'P 1'
#
loop_
_entity.id
_entity.type
_entity.pdbx_description
1 polymer ?
#
loop_
_entity_poly.entity_id
_entity_poly.type
_entity_poly.pdbx_seq_one_letter_code
_entity_poly.pdbx_strand_id
1 'polypeptide(L)'
;MLFRFLQALLGLLAIFPLASAYTNPVRNPGGSDPFVVYSGGYYYLLTTTWNDVQVSRATTIEGLKTAEKKVAYTTTEETHCCNVWAPEVHYLGDKWYIYYTAGNSVDLDGQNMHVLEGGATPWDDYTYAGQLTTAWGIDGSIVRFNDYGNFMVWSCFHGVTYQSLCIQQLGSDYISLTGDISVISEPVEDFETHGTPVNEGPAALYLDGKTHIAYSASYCWTSYYCVGLLTWDGATDPTDKNAWSKHDGCLLSSANGNYGTGHNSFFQSPDASQTWIAYHATTIESGACNDSRYAMVQEISSGTNGIPNLGEALAWTVELSEPSS
;
A
#
# COMPACT_ATOMS: atom_id res chain seq x y z
N MET A 1 4.95 61.60 48.56
CA MET A 1 5.78 60.50 48.03
C MET A 1 4.85 59.33 47.74
N LEU A 2 4.42 59.17 46.49
CA LEU A 2 3.49 58.11 46.10
C LEU A 2 4.19 57.24 45.04
N PHE A 3 4.30 55.94 45.33
CA PHE A 3 4.95 54.91 44.53
C PHE A 3 4.26 54.73 43.17
N ARG A 4 5.04 54.64 42.09
CA ARG A 4 4.61 54.17 40.78
C ARG A 4 4.89 52.66 40.68
N PHE A 5 3.85 51.87 40.49
CA PHE A 5 3.97 50.48 40.01
C PHE A 5 3.88 50.48 38.48
N LEU A 6 4.92 49.93 37.84
CA LEU A 6 4.94 49.61 36.42
C LEU A 6 4.69 48.10 36.31
N GLN A 7 3.52 47.69 35.82
CA GLN A 7 3.28 46.30 35.41
C GLN A 7 3.53 46.21 33.91
N ALA A 8 4.61 45.53 33.53
CA ALA A 8 4.85 45.12 32.16
C ALA A 8 4.03 43.86 31.88
N LEU A 9 3.08 43.95 30.95
CA LEU A 9 2.33 42.81 30.44
C LEU A 9 3.16 42.21 29.28
N LEU A 10 3.89 41.12 29.54
CA LEU A 10 4.48 40.30 28.48
C LEU A 10 3.35 39.45 27.87
N GLY A 11 2.91 39.81 26.66
CA GLY A 11 2.05 38.95 25.85
C GLY A 11 2.87 37.79 25.28
N LEU A 12 2.59 36.56 25.71
CA LEU A 12 3.02 35.36 25.01
C LEU A 12 2.28 35.30 23.67
N LEU A 13 2.96 35.57 22.56
CA LEU A 13 2.48 35.13 21.25
C LEU A 13 2.74 33.63 21.15
N ALA A 14 1.68 32.82 21.24
CA ALA A 14 1.72 31.44 20.78
C ALA A 14 1.84 31.47 19.25
N ILE A 15 3.03 31.14 18.74
CA ILE A 15 3.23 30.84 17.32
C ILE A 15 2.67 29.43 17.12
N PHE A 16 1.43 29.34 16.67
CA PHE A 16 0.93 28.07 16.13
C PHE A 16 1.68 27.82 14.82
N PRO A 17 2.36 26.67 14.64
CA PRO A 17 2.88 26.32 13.33
C PRO A 17 1.69 26.27 12.37
N LEU A 18 1.81 26.99 11.25
CA LEU A 18 0.90 26.79 10.12
C LEU A 18 0.97 25.31 9.78
N ALA A 19 -0.16 24.60 9.95
CA ALA A 19 -0.29 23.27 9.38
C ALA A 19 0.06 23.39 7.90
N SER A 20 1.15 22.73 7.47
CA SER A 20 1.50 22.73 6.06
C SER A 20 0.38 22.01 5.33
N ALA A 21 -0.30 22.73 4.46
CA ALA A 21 -1.28 22.13 3.58
C ALA A 21 -0.57 21.54 2.36
N TYR A 22 -1.00 20.36 1.92
CA TYR A 22 -0.58 19.72 0.68
C TYR A 22 -1.80 19.39 -0.18
N THR A 23 -1.57 19.12 -1.45
CA THR A 23 -2.62 18.66 -2.39
C THR A 23 -2.20 17.37 -3.06
N ASN A 24 -3.17 16.51 -3.35
CA ASN A 24 -2.93 15.38 -4.25
C ASN A 24 -2.78 15.85 -5.71
N PRO A 25 -2.06 15.10 -6.55
CA PRO A 25 -1.33 13.87 -6.24
C PRO A 25 0.09 14.12 -5.67
N VAL A 26 0.60 13.15 -4.91
CA VAL A 26 1.96 13.17 -4.34
C VAL A 26 3.02 12.61 -5.30
N ARG A 27 2.59 11.88 -6.35
CA ARG A 27 3.45 11.42 -7.46
C ARG A 27 2.63 11.42 -8.75
N ASN A 28 3.02 12.23 -9.73
CA ASN A 28 2.36 12.30 -11.03
C ASN A 28 3.34 12.75 -12.13
N PRO A 29 3.57 11.98 -13.20
CA PRO A 29 3.12 10.61 -13.45
C PRO A 29 3.91 9.56 -12.63
N GLY A 30 3.67 8.28 -12.88
CA GLY A 30 4.43 7.16 -12.30
C GLY A 30 4.12 6.91 -10.83
N GLY A 31 2.84 7.05 -10.45
CA GLY A 31 2.34 6.82 -9.10
C GLY A 31 1.53 5.54 -8.96
N SER A 32 1.75 4.59 -9.87
CA SER A 32 1.19 3.24 -9.82
C SER A 32 1.62 2.51 -8.54
N ASP A 33 0.67 1.79 -7.94
CA ASP A 33 0.91 0.83 -6.85
C ASP A 33 1.72 1.42 -5.67
N PRO A 34 1.26 2.54 -5.07
CA PRO A 34 2.04 3.27 -4.08
C PRO A 34 2.09 2.57 -2.72
N PHE A 35 3.30 2.30 -2.24
CA PHE A 35 3.57 1.86 -0.88
C PHE A 35 4.23 2.97 -0.06
N VAL A 36 3.61 3.37 1.05
CA VAL A 36 4.14 4.39 1.95
C VAL A 36 4.45 3.80 3.33
N VAL A 37 5.60 4.15 3.89
CA VAL A 37 5.93 3.87 5.31
C VAL A 37 6.62 5.08 5.94
N TYR A 38 6.38 5.32 7.23
CA TYR A 38 7.12 6.30 8.01
C TYR A 38 8.16 5.62 8.90
N SER A 39 9.42 6.09 8.84
CA SER A 39 10.49 5.59 9.69
C SER A 39 11.61 6.63 9.84
N GLY A 40 12.18 6.76 11.03
CA GLY A 40 13.39 7.56 11.25
C GLY A 40 13.27 9.05 10.84
N GLY A 41 12.08 9.64 10.90
CA GLY A 41 11.84 11.03 10.51
C GLY A 41 11.50 11.25 9.04
N TYR A 42 11.31 10.19 8.26
CA TYR A 42 11.02 10.24 6.84
C TYR A 42 9.81 9.39 6.48
N TYR A 43 8.98 9.90 5.56
CA TYR A 43 8.11 9.09 4.72
C TYR A 43 8.91 8.54 3.57
N TYR A 44 8.74 7.25 3.31
CA TYR A 44 9.29 6.54 2.17
C TYR A 44 8.15 6.19 1.23
N LEU A 45 8.33 6.44 -0.07
CA LEU A 45 7.38 6.11 -1.13
C LEU A 45 8.06 5.21 -2.14
N LEU A 46 7.43 4.06 -2.39
CA LEU A 46 7.75 3.15 -3.48
C LEU A 46 6.55 3.08 -4.43
N THR A 47 6.83 2.91 -5.71
CA THR A 47 5.81 2.84 -6.79
C THR A 47 6.35 1.91 -7.89
N THR A 48 5.47 1.35 -8.70
CA THR A 48 5.88 0.61 -9.91
C THR A 48 6.69 1.51 -10.85
N THR A 49 7.88 1.05 -11.26
CA THR A 49 8.75 1.73 -12.24
C THR A 49 9.01 0.91 -13.51
N TRP A 50 8.51 -0.33 -13.56
CA TRP A 50 8.64 -1.31 -14.63
C TRP A 50 10.03 -1.93 -14.82
N ASN A 51 11.10 -1.28 -14.37
CA ASN A 51 12.47 -1.69 -14.69
C ASN A 51 13.36 -1.92 -13.46
N ASP A 52 13.05 -1.31 -12.34
CA ASP A 52 13.89 -1.34 -11.14
C ASP A 52 13.06 -1.19 -9.87
N VAL A 53 13.69 -1.34 -8.71
CA VAL A 53 13.08 -1.02 -7.43
C VAL A 53 13.64 0.32 -6.97
N GLN A 54 12.77 1.33 -6.86
CA GLN A 54 13.13 2.66 -6.39
C GLN A 54 12.44 3.00 -5.07
N VAL A 55 13.17 3.74 -4.23
CA VAL A 55 12.67 4.32 -2.99
C VAL A 55 12.85 5.84 -3.07
N SER A 56 11.79 6.58 -2.77
CA SER A 56 11.84 8.03 -2.58
C SER A 56 11.63 8.35 -1.10
N ARG A 57 12.18 9.45 -0.58
CA ARG A 57 11.86 9.88 0.79
C ARG A 57 11.77 11.39 0.97
N ALA A 58 10.94 11.81 1.91
CA ALA A 58 10.83 13.19 2.37
C ALA A 58 10.39 13.23 3.84
N THR A 59 10.59 14.35 4.52
CA THR A 59 10.14 14.53 5.91
C THR A 59 8.66 14.87 6.03
N THR A 60 7.98 15.13 4.91
CA THR A 60 6.55 15.46 4.81
C THR A 60 5.95 14.79 3.57
N ILE A 61 4.62 14.64 3.54
CA ILE A 61 3.88 14.12 2.39
C ILE A 61 3.98 15.08 1.19
N GLU A 62 3.88 16.41 1.39
CA GLU A 62 4.12 17.40 0.32
C GLU A 62 5.51 17.22 -0.30
N GLY A 63 6.52 16.96 0.54
CA GLY A 63 7.89 16.79 0.09
C GLY A 63 8.10 15.58 -0.84
N LEU A 64 7.21 14.57 -0.79
CA LEU A 64 7.29 13.41 -1.69
C LEU A 64 7.12 13.79 -3.18
N LYS A 65 6.44 14.91 -3.48
CA LYS A 65 6.28 15.43 -4.85
C LYS A 65 7.61 15.65 -5.55
N THR A 66 8.61 16.14 -4.80
CA THR A 66 9.95 16.47 -5.32
C THR A 66 11.05 15.65 -4.66
N ALA A 67 10.71 14.59 -3.92
CA ALA A 67 11.67 13.75 -3.22
C ALA A 67 12.71 13.14 -4.18
N GLU A 68 13.95 13.06 -3.70
CA GLU A 68 15.01 12.30 -4.35
C GLU A 68 14.55 10.84 -4.50
N LYS A 69 14.82 10.27 -5.68
CA LYS A 69 14.60 8.85 -5.97
C LYS A 69 15.94 8.13 -5.95
N LYS A 70 16.03 7.05 -5.18
CA LYS A 70 17.20 6.16 -5.16
C LYS A 70 16.80 4.81 -5.73
N VAL A 71 17.58 4.30 -6.68
CA VAL A 71 17.49 2.89 -7.11
C VAL A 71 18.02 2.03 -5.97
N ALA A 72 17.13 1.28 -5.34
CA ALA A 72 17.47 0.33 -4.27
C ALA A 72 17.99 -0.98 -4.85
N TYR A 73 17.47 -1.40 -6.01
CA TYR A 73 17.89 -2.61 -6.69
C TYR A 73 17.53 -2.57 -8.18
N THR A 74 18.40 -3.15 -9.01
CA THR A 74 18.18 -3.39 -10.43
C THR A 74 19.00 -4.61 -10.84
N THR A 75 18.56 -5.34 -11.86
CA THR A 75 19.25 -6.53 -12.34
C THR A 75 19.07 -6.72 -13.84
N THR A 76 19.97 -7.49 -14.45
CA THR A 76 19.87 -7.93 -15.85
C THR A 76 19.60 -9.43 -15.97
N GLU A 77 19.34 -10.12 -14.85
CA GLU A 77 19.02 -11.54 -14.84
C GLU A 77 17.66 -11.78 -15.51
N GLU A 78 17.66 -12.57 -16.59
CA GLU A 78 16.50 -12.71 -17.50
C GLU A 78 15.23 -13.24 -16.82
N THR A 79 15.35 -13.88 -15.66
CA THR A 79 14.20 -14.45 -14.93
C THR A 79 13.39 -13.42 -14.16
N HIS A 80 13.96 -12.25 -13.83
CA HIS A 80 13.34 -11.24 -12.95
C HIS A 80 13.87 -9.80 -13.16
N CYS A 81 14.39 -9.51 -14.36
CA CYS A 81 14.89 -8.19 -14.72
C CYS A 81 13.79 -7.16 -14.99
N CYS A 82 12.59 -7.64 -15.25
CA CYS A 82 11.68 -6.96 -16.15
C CYS A 82 10.25 -7.02 -15.60
N ASN A 83 9.42 -6.08 -16.06
CA ASN A 83 8.06 -5.93 -15.56
C ASN A 83 8.02 -5.81 -14.02
N VAL A 84 8.91 -4.95 -13.49
CA VAL A 84 9.08 -4.74 -12.05
C VAL A 84 7.91 -3.92 -11.50
N TRP A 85 7.08 -4.55 -10.66
CA TRP A 85 5.82 -3.99 -10.16
C TRP A 85 5.73 -4.03 -8.63
N ALA A 86 4.91 -3.12 -8.10
CA ALA A 86 4.35 -3.13 -6.76
C ALA A 86 5.35 -3.43 -5.62
N PRO A 87 6.47 -2.70 -5.52
CA PRO A 87 7.41 -2.88 -4.42
C PRO A 87 6.84 -2.38 -3.08
N GLU A 88 6.82 -3.25 -2.07
CA GLU A 88 6.49 -2.92 -0.68
C GLU A 88 7.72 -3.08 0.24
N VAL A 89 7.89 -2.18 1.21
CA VAL A 89 9.03 -2.23 2.16
C VAL A 89 8.56 -2.51 3.59
N HIS A 90 9.11 -3.56 4.20
CA HIS A 90 8.65 -4.08 5.50
C HIS A 90 9.80 -4.25 6.48
N TYR A 91 9.57 -3.88 7.73
CA TYR A 91 10.52 -4.13 8.82
C TYR A 91 10.23 -5.49 9.48
N LEU A 92 11.19 -6.40 9.44
CA LEU A 92 11.09 -7.79 9.93
C LEU A 92 12.45 -8.22 10.52
N GLY A 93 12.45 -8.89 11.67
CA GLY A 93 13.69 -9.45 12.25
C GLY A 93 14.88 -8.49 12.33
N ASP A 94 14.61 -7.23 12.70
CA ASP A 94 15.58 -6.12 12.81
C ASP A 94 16.13 -5.55 11.49
N LYS A 95 15.59 -5.93 10.33
CA LYS A 95 15.99 -5.43 9.00
C LYS A 95 14.79 -4.97 8.17
N TRP A 96 15.07 -4.17 7.15
CA TRP A 96 14.11 -3.85 6.10
C TRP A 96 14.23 -4.83 4.93
N TYR A 97 13.10 -5.29 4.44
CA TYR A 97 12.94 -6.16 3.28
C TYR A 97 12.06 -5.47 2.25
N ILE A 98 12.37 -5.62 0.95
CA ILE A 98 11.46 -5.18 -0.12
C ILE A 98 10.90 -6.41 -0.82
N TYR A 99 9.58 -6.50 -0.89
CA TYR A 99 8.86 -7.51 -1.67
C TYR A 99 8.35 -6.85 -2.94
N TYR A 100 8.54 -7.48 -4.09
CA TYR A 100 8.13 -6.92 -5.37
C TYR A 100 7.78 -8.03 -6.35
N THR A 101 7.12 -7.67 -7.44
CA THR A 101 6.84 -8.59 -8.55
C THR A 101 7.77 -8.31 -9.71
N ALA A 102 8.30 -9.35 -10.34
CA ALA A 102 9.04 -9.24 -11.58
C ALA A 102 8.97 -10.56 -12.36
N GLY A 103 9.44 -10.50 -13.60
CA GLY A 103 9.50 -11.65 -14.49
C GLY A 103 10.48 -11.41 -15.63
N ASN A 104 10.26 -12.14 -16.72
CA ASN A 104 11.08 -12.05 -17.92
C ASN A 104 10.64 -10.91 -18.85
N SER A 105 11.39 -10.66 -19.93
CA SER A 105 11.11 -9.60 -20.90
C SER A 105 10.20 -10.03 -22.06
N VAL A 106 9.88 -11.32 -22.17
CA VAL A 106 9.12 -11.91 -23.29
C VAL A 106 7.63 -11.67 -23.12
N ASP A 107 7.10 -11.94 -21.94
CA ASP A 107 5.68 -11.85 -21.60
C ASP A 107 5.47 -11.65 -20.09
N LEU A 108 4.20 -11.66 -19.66
CA LEU A 108 3.79 -11.50 -18.27
C LEU A 108 3.45 -12.85 -17.61
N ASP A 109 3.67 -13.97 -18.29
CA ASP A 109 3.36 -15.32 -17.78
C ASP A 109 4.41 -15.78 -16.75
N GLY A 110 5.57 -15.12 -16.73
CA GLY A 110 6.65 -15.34 -15.77
C GLY A 110 6.62 -14.44 -14.54
N GLN A 111 5.54 -13.71 -14.26
CA GLN A 111 5.49 -12.83 -13.08
C GLN A 111 5.45 -13.64 -11.78
N ASN A 112 6.44 -13.44 -10.93
CA ASN A 112 6.54 -14.06 -9.61
C ASN A 112 6.86 -13.01 -8.54
N MET A 113 6.66 -13.40 -7.27
CA MET A 113 7.08 -12.59 -6.13
C MET A 113 8.55 -12.80 -5.83
N HIS A 114 9.26 -11.71 -5.59
CA HIS A 114 10.67 -11.64 -5.25
C HIS A 114 10.88 -10.84 -3.98
N VAL A 115 12.00 -11.09 -3.32
CA VAL A 115 12.38 -10.42 -2.07
C VAL A 115 13.82 -9.93 -2.12
N LEU A 116 14.00 -8.72 -1.60
CA LEU A 116 15.29 -8.10 -1.37
C LEU A 116 15.52 -7.95 0.13
N GLU A 117 16.74 -8.25 0.57
CA GLU A 117 17.18 -8.01 1.95
C GLU A 117 18.01 -6.72 2.00
N GLY A 118 17.62 -5.79 2.87
CA GLY A 118 18.28 -4.52 3.10
C GLY A 118 18.95 -4.42 4.46
N GLY A 119 18.98 -3.20 5.01
CA GLY A 119 19.66 -2.85 6.24
C GLY A 119 18.75 -2.33 7.35
N ALA A 120 19.27 -1.37 8.12
CA ALA A 120 18.62 -0.76 9.26
C ALA A 120 17.57 0.29 8.87
N THR A 121 17.64 0.84 7.65
CA THR A 121 16.70 1.84 7.16
C THR A 121 16.13 1.48 5.78
N PRO A 122 14.92 1.97 5.42
CA PRO A 122 14.41 1.79 4.06
C PRO A 122 15.27 2.48 2.98
N TRP A 123 16.18 3.38 3.40
CA TRP A 123 17.12 4.09 2.51
C TRP A 123 18.43 3.35 2.29
N ASP A 124 18.61 2.16 2.86
CA ASP A 124 19.85 1.39 2.68
C ASP A 124 19.88 0.72 1.30
N ASP A 125 21.02 0.13 0.94
CA ASP A 125 21.12 -0.66 -0.28
C ASP A 125 20.60 -2.07 -0.04
N TYR A 126 20.03 -2.67 -1.08
CA TYR A 126 19.37 -3.97 -0.99
C TYR A 126 20.07 -5.01 -1.85
N THR A 127 20.07 -6.25 -1.38
CA THR A 127 20.57 -7.41 -2.10
C THR A 127 19.44 -8.37 -2.43
N TYR A 128 19.48 -8.98 -3.61
CA TYR A 128 18.51 -10.00 -3.99
C TYR A 128 18.59 -11.20 -3.05
N ALA A 129 17.48 -11.52 -2.39
CA ALA A 129 17.42 -12.61 -1.43
C ALA A 129 16.75 -13.86 -2.03
N GLY A 130 15.79 -13.70 -2.94
CA GLY A 130 15.23 -14.84 -3.65
C GLY A 130 13.89 -14.59 -4.33
N GLN A 131 13.39 -15.65 -4.97
CA GLN A 131 12.05 -15.77 -5.52
C GLN A 131 11.19 -16.55 -4.51
N LEU A 132 10.02 -16.00 -4.16
CA LEU A 132 9.13 -16.57 -3.13
C LEU A 132 8.17 -17.63 -3.67
N THR A 133 7.73 -17.50 -4.93
CA THR A 133 6.81 -18.44 -5.57
C THR A 133 7.36 -18.92 -6.90
N THR A 134 7.13 -20.19 -7.22
CA THR A 134 7.40 -20.73 -8.57
C THR A 134 6.18 -20.67 -9.49
N ALA A 135 4.99 -20.50 -8.91
CA ALA A 135 3.75 -20.29 -9.64
C ALA A 135 3.51 -18.79 -9.85
N TRP A 136 2.81 -18.47 -10.94
CA TRP A 136 2.43 -17.09 -11.26
C TRP A 136 1.76 -16.42 -10.04
N GLY A 137 2.22 -15.23 -9.71
CA GLY A 137 1.66 -14.46 -8.62
C GLY A 137 2.29 -13.08 -8.50
N ILE A 138 1.45 -12.10 -8.18
CA ILE A 138 1.81 -10.68 -8.14
C ILE A 138 1.33 -10.03 -6.84
N ASP A 139 1.86 -8.85 -6.53
CA ASP A 139 1.37 -7.96 -5.47
C ASP A 139 1.47 -8.58 -4.07
N GLY A 140 2.66 -9.05 -3.70
CA GLY A 140 2.89 -9.64 -2.39
C GLY A 140 2.86 -8.61 -1.26
N SER A 141 1.96 -8.79 -0.28
CA SER A 141 1.90 -7.99 0.94
C SER A 141 1.90 -8.84 2.21
N ILE A 142 2.42 -8.30 3.30
CA ILE A 142 2.54 -9.01 4.58
C ILE A 142 1.38 -8.68 5.51
N VAL A 143 0.70 -9.73 5.98
CA VAL A 143 -0.30 -9.67 7.05
C VAL A 143 0.25 -10.36 8.29
N ARG A 144 0.07 -9.74 9.46
CA ARG A 144 0.64 -10.14 10.74
C ARG A 144 -0.48 -10.50 11.71
N PHE A 145 -0.34 -11.63 12.38
CA PHE A 145 -1.30 -12.14 13.35
C PHE A 145 -0.57 -12.50 14.64
N ASN A 146 -1.11 -12.10 15.78
CA ASN A 146 -0.45 -12.32 17.08
C ASN A 146 -0.24 -13.81 17.37
N ASP A 147 -1.22 -14.66 17.06
CA ASP A 147 -1.19 -16.08 17.40
C ASP A 147 -0.72 -16.98 16.24
N TYR A 148 -0.64 -16.44 15.01
CA TYR A 148 -0.31 -17.20 13.80
C TYR A 148 0.98 -16.72 13.09
N GLY A 149 1.60 -15.62 13.54
CA GLY A 149 2.80 -15.06 12.92
C GLY A 149 2.50 -14.29 11.63
N ASN A 150 3.47 -14.28 10.71
CA ASN A 150 3.41 -13.48 9.48
C ASN A 150 3.01 -14.35 8.29
N PHE A 151 2.13 -13.83 7.43
CA PHE A 151 1.72 -14.44 6.18
C PHE A 151 2.01 -13.49 5.02
N MET A 152 2.31 -14.08 3.87
CA MET A 152 2.28 -13.39 2.59
C MET A 152 0.90 -13.58 1.99
N VAL A 153 0.27 -12.49 1.54
CA VAL A 153 -0.96 -12.48 0.76
C VAL A 153 -0.65 -11.89 -0.60
N TRP A 154 -1.16 -12.50 -1.67
CA TRP A 154 -0.86 -12.07 -3.03
C TRP A 154 -1.97 -12.46 -4.01
N SER A 155 -1.91 -11.90 -5.20
CA SER A 155 -2.81 -12.20 -6.31
C SER A 155 -2.33 -13.44 -7.09
N CYS A 156 -3.20 -14.41 -7.33
CA CYS A 156 -2.82 -15.74 -7.83
C CYS A 156 -3.89 -16.44 -8.71
N PHE A 157 -3.48 -17.53 -9.36
CA PHE A 157 -4.37 -18.52 -10.01
C PHE A 157 -4.12 -19.92 -9.44
N HIS A 158 -4.37 -20.13 -8.15
CA HIS A 158 -4.12 -21.43 -7.49
C HIS A 158 -5.39 -22.27 -7.38
N GLY A 159 -5.59 -23.21 -8.31
CA GLY A 159 -6.76 -24.12 -8.27
C GLY A 159 -8.12 -23.44 -8.50
N VAL A 160 -8.10 -22.21 -9.01
CA VAL A 160 -9.27 -21.36 -9.26
C VAL A 160 -9.25 -20.81 -10.68
N THR A 161 -10.43 -20.42 -11.20
CA THR A 161 -10.59 -19.91 -12.57
C THR A 161 -10.12 -18.46 -12.73
N TYR A 162 -10.33 -17.63 -11.71
CA TYR A 162 -10.11 -16.19 -11.77
C TYR A 162 -8.97 -15.76 -10.84
N GLN A 163 -8.39 -14.60 -11.14
CA GLN A 163 -7.30 -14.00 -10.36
C GLN A 163 -7.83 -13.66 -8.95
N SER A 164 -7.27 -14.32 -7.95
CA SER A 164 -7.82 -14.44 -6.59
C SER A 164 -6.77 -14.10 -5.54
N LEU A 165 -7.17 -13.89 -4.29
CA LEU A 165 -6.21 -13.70 -3.20
C LEU A 165 -5.81 -15.05 -2.60
N CYS A 166 -4.51 -15.33 -2.68
CA CYS A 166 -3.86 -16.44 -2.00
C CYS A 166 -3.16 -15.98 -0.72
N ILE A 167 -3.00 -16.90 0.23
CA ILE A 167 -2.25 -16.70 1.47
C ILE A 167 -1.36 -17.92 1.77
N GLN A 168 -0.18 -17.67 2.34
CA GLN A 168 0.77 -18.70 2.77
C GLN A 168 1.67 -18.16 3.89
N GLN A 169 2.12 -19.02 4.80
CA GLN A 169 2.96 -18.62 5.93
C GLN A 169 4.31 -18.09 5.44
N LEU A 170 4.68 -16.89 5.89
CA LEU A 170 6.02 -16.34 5.70
C LEU A 170 6.98 -17.02 6.69
N GLY A 171 8.03 -17.63 6.16
CA GLY A 171 9.06 -18.28 6.96
C GLY A 171 9.75 -17.32 7.92
N SER A 172 10.32 -17.84 9.00
CA SER A 172 11.05 -17.04 10.00
C SER A 172 12.34 -16.41 9.47
N ASP A 173 12.78 -16.80 8.26
CA ASP A 173 13.87 -16.18 7.52
C ASP A 173 13.41 -14.96 6.69
N TYR A 174 12.10 -14.72 6.61
CA TYR A 174 11.44 -13.64 5.86
C TYR A 174 11.66 -13.66 4.35
N ILE A 175 12.30 -14.71 3.82
CA ILE A 175 12.66 -14.84 2.40
C ILE A 175 12.16 -16.16 1.79
N SER A 176 11.38 -16.92 2.55
CA SER A 176 10.75 -18.17 2.10
C SER A 176 9.27 -18.21 2.48
N LEU A 177 8.48 -18.96 1.72
CA LEU A 177 7.09 -19.30 2.05
C LEU A 177 7.00 -20.77 2.44
N THR A 178 6.18 -21.09 3.45
CA THR A 178 6.05 -22.43 4.03
C THR A 178 4.58 -22.85 4.14
N GLY A 179 4.32 -24.16 4.11
CA GLY A 179 2.96 -24.71 4.12
C GLY A 179 2.31 -24.73 2.74
N ASP A 180 1.00 -24.95 2.69
CA ASP A 180 0.23 -24.99 1.44
C ASP A 180 -0.28 -23.59 1.06
N ILE A 181 -0.49 -23.36 -0.23
CA ILE A 181 -1.14 -22.15 -0.75
C ILE A 181 -2.65 -22.29 -0.52
N SER A 182 -3.25 -21.31 0.14
CA SER A 182 -4.71 -21.27 0.39
C SER A 182 -5.34 -20.09 -0.32
N VAL A 183 -6.50 -20.29 -0.96
CA VAL A 183 -7.28 -19.19 -1.57
C VAL A 183 -8.30 -18.67 -0.55
N ILE A 184 -8.21 -17.39 -0.21
CA ILE A 184 -9.08 -16.74 0.80
C ILE A 184 -10.14 -15.80 0.19
N SER A 185 -9.99 -15.38 -1.06
CA SER A 185 -11.01 -14.61 -1.77
C SER A 185 -10.94 -14.83 -3.27
N GLU A 186 -12.10 -14.95 -3.90
CA GLU A 186 -12.27 -15.03 -5.35
C GLU A 186 -13.19 -13.88 -5.81
N PRO A 187 -13.00 -13.32 -7.01
CA PRO A 187 -13.80 -12.22 -7.54
C PRO A 187 -15.16 -12.72 -8.06
N VAL A 188 -16.16 -12.76 -7.18
CA VAL A 188 -17.50 -13.32 -7.47
C VAL A 188 -18.62 -12.31 -7.29
N GLU A 189 -18.35 -11.20 -6.61
CA GLU A 189 -19.33 -10.12 -6.43
C GLU A 189 -19.37 -9.22 -7.67
N ASP A 190 -20.53 -8.62 -7.97
CA ASP A 190 -20.74 -7.83 -9.19
C ASP A 190 -19.65 -6.74 -9.38
N PHE A 191 -19.29 -6.03 -8.30
CA PHE A 191 -18.29 -4.97 -8.32
C PHE A 191 -16.86 -5.46 -8.63
N GLU A 192 -16.60 -6.77 -8.54
CA GLU A 192 -15.29 -7.38 -8.75
C GLU A 192 -15.06 -7.83 -10.20
N THR A 193 -16.09 -7.76 -11.05
CA THR A 193 -16.12 -8.42 -12.37
C THR A 193 -16.16 -7.49 -13.57
N HIS A 194 -16.02 -6.17 -13.36
CA HIS A 194 -16.01 -5.22 -14.47
C HIS A 194 -14.74 -5.35 -15.33
N GLY A 195 -14.93 -5.63 -16.62
CA GLY A 195 -13.83 -5.90 -17.55
C GLY A 195 -13.31 -7.35 -17.43
N THR A 196 -12.74 -7.69 -16.29
CA THR A 196 -12.36 -9.07 -15.92
C THR A 196 -12.49 -9.28 -14.40
N PRO A 197 -12.88 -10.49 -13.93
CA PRO A 197 -12.86 -10.83 -12.51
C PRO A 197 -11.43 -10.85 -11.95
N VAL A 198 -11.14 -9.93 -11.03
CA VAL A 198 -9.82 -9.78 -10.40
C VAL A 198 -9.96 -9.45 -8.91
N ASN A 199 -9.17 -10.11 -8.07
CA ASN A 199 -8.73 -9.59 -6.78
C ASN A 199 -7.20 -9.50 -6.81
N GLU A 200 -6.64 -8.32 -6.58
CA GLU A 200 -5.18 -8.07 -6.57
C GLU A 200 -4.80 -6.95 -5.59
N GLY A 201 -3.53 -6.55 -5.53
CA GLY A 201 -3.07 -5.46 -4.64
C GLY A 201 -3.55 -5.57 -3.18
N PRO A 202 -3.35 -6.71 -2.48
CA PRO A 202 -3.74 -6.84 -1.09
C PRO A 202 -2.91 -5.90 -0.20
N ALA A 203 -3.53 -5.29 0.80
CA ALA A 203 -2.86 -4.44 1.77
C ALA A 203 -3.43 -4.65 3.17
N ALA A 204 -2.55 -4.98 4.13
CA ALA A 204 -2.95 -5.17 5.51
C ALA A 204 -3.37 -3.84 6.17
N LEU A 205 -4.50 -3.85 6.88
CA LEU A 205 -4.95 -2.75 7.72
C LEU A 205 -5.31 -3.26 9.11
N TYR A 206 -4.69 -2.65 10.12
CA TYR A 206 -5.01 -2.90 11.53
C TYR A 206 -5.71 -1.67 12.08
N LEU A 207 -7.01 -1.77 12.33
CA LEU A 207 -7.82 -0.64 12.80
C LEU A 207 -8.90 -1.14 13.77
N ASP A 208 -9.16 -0.37 14.83
CA ASP A 208 -10.19 -0.67 15.83
C ASP A 208 -10.08 -2.10 16.43
N GLY A 209 -8.86 -2.61 16.58
CA GLY A 209 -8.61 -3.95 17.11
C GLY A 209 -8.93 -5.09 16.15
N LYS A 210 -9.16 -4.80 14.86
CA LYS A 210 -9.38 -5.79 13.81
C LYS A 210 -8.23 -5.84 12.81
N THR A 211 -8.06 -7.00 12.18
CA THR A 211 -7.17 -7.20 11.04
C THR A 211 -8.01 -7.28 9.77
N HIS A 212 -7.69 -6.43 8.81
CA HIS A 212 -8.30 -6.39 7.50
C HIS A 212 -7.26 -6.62 6.40
N ILE A 213 -7.74 -7.06 5.25
CA ILE A 213 -7.03 -7.00 3.97
C ILE A 213 -7.88 -6.15 3.05
N ALA A 214 -7.43 -4.93 2.76
CA ALA A 214 -7.95 -4.20 1.60
C ALA A 214 -7.38 -4.85 0.33
N TYR A 215 -8.12 -4.85 -0.77
CA TYR A 215 -7.65 -5.39 -2.04
C TYR A 215 -8.30 -4.63 -3.18
N SER A 216 -7.70 -4.70 -4.36
CA SER A 216 -8.24 -4.09 -5.56
C SER A 216 -9.05 -5.09 -6.36
N ALA A 217 -10.18 -4.63 -6.92
CA ALA A 217 -11.09 -5.47 -7.68
C ALA A 217 -11.38 -4.93 -9.07
N SER A 218 -11.89 -5.78 -9.96
CA SER A 218 -12.13 -5.48 -11.38
C SER A 218 -10.86 -5.19 -12.19
N TYR A 219 -10.99 -4.97 -13.50
CA TYR A 219 -9.84 -4.76 -14.38
C TYR A 219 -9.26 -3.34 -14.26
N CYS A 220 -7.94 -3.22 -14.04
CA CYS A 220 -7.24 -1.94 -13.86
C CYS A 220 -7.34 -0.97 -15.07
N TRP A 221 -7.66 -1.45 -16.27
CA TRP A 221 -7.95 -0.60 -17.43
C TRP A 221 -9.36 -0.01 -17.45
N THR A 222 -10.16 -0.27 -16.41
CA THR A 222 -11.52 0.26 -16.26
C THR A 222 -11.55 1.30 -15.13
N SER A 223 -12.50 2.23 -15.20
CA SER A 223 -12.81 3.13 -14.07
C SER A 223 -13.58 2.44 -12.93
N TYR A 224 -13.89 1.15 -13.07
CA TYR A 224 -14.47 0.33 -12.01
C TYR A 224 -13.42 -0.28 -11.08
N TYR A 225 -12.12 -0.13 -11.39
CA TYR A 225 -11.07 -0.51 -10.45
C TYR A 225 -11.27 0.22 -9.12
N CYS A 226 -11.39 -0.56 -8.05
CA CYS A 226 -11.81 -0.06 -6.74
C CYS A 226 -11.21 -0.89 -5.61
N VAL A 227 -11.27 -0.38 -4.37
CA VAL A 227 -10.79 -1.07 -3.17
C VAL A 227 -11.94 -1.81 -2.47
N GLY A 228 -11.87 -3.14 -2.40
CA GLY A 228 -12.69 -4.01 -1.55
C GLY A 228 -12.02 -4.31 -0.20
N LEU A 229 -12.70 -5.09 0.65
CA LEU A 229 -12.21 -5.41 2.00
C LEU A 229 -12.57 -6.83 2.44
N LEU A 230 -11.58 -7.55 2.97
CA LEU A 230 -11.76 -8.73 3.81
C LEU A 230 -11.49 -8.38 5.27
N THR A 231 -12.28 -8.92 6.18
CA THR A 231 -12.09 -8.77 7.64
C THR A 231 -11.88 -10.13 8.27
N TRP A 232 -10.78 -10.30 9.00
CA TRP A 232 -10.49 -11.50 9.76
C TRP A 232 -11.39 -11.59 11.00
N ASP A 233 -11.83 -12.79 11.35
CA ASP A 233 -12.71 -13.03 12.50
C ASP A 233 -12.02 -12.89 13.87
N GLY A 234 -10.69 -12.81 13.89
CA GLY A 234 -9.89 -12.64 15.09
C GLY A 234 -9.45 -13.94 15.77
N ALA A 235 -9.82 -15.11 15.24
CA ALA A 235 -9.63 -16.38 15.95
C ALA A 235 -9.37 -17.60 15.06
N THR A 236 -9.91 -17.67 13.85
CA THR A 236 -9.73 -18.82 12.96
C THR A 236 -8.39 -18.71 12.23
N ASP A 237 -7.76 -19.84 11.90
CA ASP A 237 -6.52 -19.87 11.11
C ASP A 237 -6.69 -19.00 9.85
N PRO A 238 -5.80 -18.00 9.60
CA PRO A 238 -5.92 -17.11 8.45
C PRO A 238 -5.90 -17.80 7.08
N THR A 239 -5.44 -19.06 7.00
CA THR A 239 -5.46 -19.87 5.78
C THR A 239 -6.85 -20.44 5.47
N ASP A 240 -7.77 -20.48 6.43
CA ASP A 240 -9.16 -20.88 6.21
C ASP A 240 -9.95 -19.73 5.56
N LYS A 241 -10.53 -19.96 4.39
CA LYS A 241 -11.42 -19.00 3.70
C LYS A 241 -12.57 -18.52 4.60
N ASN A 242 -13.06 -19.36 5.51
CA ASN A 242 -14.14 -19.00 6.44
C ASN A 242 -13.69 -18.10 7.59
N ALA A 243 -12.38 -17.89 7.78
CA ALA A 243 -11.85 -16.90 8.72
C ALA A 243 -12.10 -15.46 8.26
N TRP A 244 -12.53 -15.28 7.00
CA TRP A 244 -12.64 -13.98 6.35
C TRP A 244 -14.10 -13.65 5.99
N SER A 245 -14.53 -12.46 6.40
CA SER A 245 -15.77 -11.86 5.92
C SER A 245 -15.46 -10.83 4.83
N LYS A 246 -16.02 -11.03 3.63
CA LYS A 246 -15.94 -10.06 2.53
C LYS A 246 -16.99 -8.97 2.70
N HIS A 247 -16.57 -7.71 2.59
CA HIS A 247 -17.46 -6.56 2.56
C HIS A 247 -18.19 -6.47 1.21
N ASP A 248 -19.48 -6.14 1.24
CA ASP A 248 -20.28 -5.94 0.03
C ASP A 248 -20.02 -4.55 -0.56
N GLY A 249 -19.44 -4.50 -1.75
CA GLY A 249 -19.11 -3.27 -2.48
C GLY A 249 -17.76 -2.64 -2.12
N CYS A 250 -17.36 -1.69 -2.95
CA CYS A 250 -16.11 -0.94 -2.83
C CYS A 250 -16.15 0.03 -1.63
N LEU A 251 -15.04 0.15 -0.92
CA LEU A 251 -14.80 1.17 0.11
C LEU A 251 -14.13 2.43 -0.44
N LEU A 252 -13.40 2.31 -1.54
CA LEU A 252 -12.86 3.45 -2.28
C LEU A 252 -13.03 3.20 -3.78
N SER A 253 -13.64 4.15 -4.49
CA SER A 253 -13.93 4.06 -5.92
C SER A 253 -13.70 5.41 -6.60
N SER A 254 -13.84 5.41 -7.93
CA SER A 254 -13.78 6.62 -8.76
C SER A 254 -14.64 7.76 -8.22
N ALA A 255 -14.04 8.93 -8.01
CA ALA A 255 -14.70 10.14 -7.52
C ALA A 255 -13.89 11.39 -7.89
N ASN A 256 -14.57 12.53 -8.03
CA ASN A 256 -13.95 13.86 -8.17
C ASN A 256 -12.90 13.97 -9.30
N GLY A 257 -13.13 13.27 -10.42
CA GLY A 257 -12.21 13.25 -11.58
C GLY A 257 -11.00 12.33 -11.41
N ASN A 258 -10.95 11.56 -10.32
CA ASN A 258 -10.00 10.47 -10.12
C ASN A 258 -10.74 9.15 -10.42
N TYR A 259 -10.26 8.41 -11.40
CA TYR A 259 -10.86 7.17 -11.88
C TYR A 259 -9.97 5.97 -11.60
N GLY A 260 -10.57 4.80 -11.41
CA GLY A 260 -9.87 3.53 -11.21
C GLY A 260 -8.96 3.56 -9.98
N THR A 261 -9.54 3.80 -8.81
CA THR A 261 -8.80 3.95 -7.56
C THR A 261 -8.42 2.60 -6.98
N GLY A 262 -7.14 2.32 -6.76
CA GLY A 262 -6.74 1.03 -6.21
C GLY A 262 -5.26 0.89 -5.92
N HIS A 263 -4.87 -0.38 -5.79
CA HIS A 263 -3.60 -0.91 -5.31
C HIS A 263 -3.03 -0.02 -4.19
N ASN A 264 -3.75 -0.01 -3.07
CA ASN A 264 -3.49 0.89 -1.98
C ASN A 264 -2.47 0.32 -0.98
N SER A 265 -1.96 1.18 -0.12
CA SER A 265 -1.25 0.81 1.12
C SER A 265 -1.76 1.67 2.27
N PHE A 266 -1.40 1.29 3.50
CA PHE A 266 -1.74 2.05 4.70
C PHE A 266 -0.50 2.35 5.52
N PHE A 267 -0.49 3.51 6.17
CA PHE A 267 0.56 3.89 7.10
C PHE A 267 0.00 4.73 8.26
N GLN A 268 0.75 4.79 9.35
CA GLN A 268 0.40 5.63 10.49
C GLN A 268 1.16 6.95 10.44
N SER A 269 0.55 7.99 11.01
CA SER A 269 1.25 9.23 11.34
C SER A 269 2.42 8.97 12.31
N PRO A 270 3.44 9.85 12.36
CA PRO A 270 4.58 9.73 13.27
C PRO A 270 4.20 9.50 14.74
N ASP A 271 3.14 10.14 15.22
CA ASP A 271 2.62 10.00 16.59
C ASP A 271 1.64 8.82 16.76
N ALA A 272 1.42 8.05 15.69
CA ALA A 272 0.48 6.93 15.60
C ALA A 272 -0.99 7.26 15.93
N SER A 273 -1.38 8.54 15.88
CA SER A 273 -2.76 8.97 16.18
C SER A 273 -3.69 8.96 14.96
N GLN A 274 -3.14 8.93 13.74
CA GLN A 274 -3.89 8.91 12.49
C GLN A 274 -3.48 7.73 11.61
N THR A 275 -4.43 7.20 10.86
CA THR A 275 -4.19 6.19 9.82
C THR A 275 -4.45 6.83 8.46
N TRP A 276 -3.55 6.58 7.52
CA TRP A 276 -3.56 7.16 6.18
C TRP A 276 -3.59 6.05 5.14
N ILE A 277 -4.25 6.32 4.01
CA ILE A 277 -4.23 5.49 2.82
C ILE A 277 -3.38 6.18 1.75
N ALA A 278 -2.51 5.41 1.08
CA ALA A 278 -1.94 5.79 -0.20
C ALA A 278 -2.54 4.89 -1.29
N TYR A 279 -2.96 5.45 -2.42
CA TYR A 279 -3.59 4.69 -3.50
C TYR A 279 -3.31 5.38 -4.84
N HIS A 280 -3.44 4.67 -5.95
CA HIS A 280 -3.32 5.30 -7.27
C HIS A 280 -4.70 5.64 -7.85
N ALA A 281 -4.72 6.58 -8.79
CA ALA A 281 -5.86 6.84 -9.67
C ALA A 281 -5.38 7.38 -11.03
N THR A 282 -6.30 7.62 -11.96
CA THR A 282 -6.04 8.27 -13.24
C THR A 282 -7.08 9.36 -13.54
N THR A 283 -6.73 10.35 -14.37
CA THR A 283 -7.69 11.34 -14.91
C THR A 283 -8.41 10.83 -16.15
N ILE A 284 -8.04 9.64 -16.64
CA ILE A 284 -8.65 9.00 -17.82
C ILE A 284 -9.97 8.36 -17.39
N GLU A 285 -11.10 8.88 -17.89
CA GLU A 285 -12.46 8.44 -17.51
C GLU A 285 -12.72 6.94 -17.75
N SER A 286 -12.01 6.33 -18.71
CA SER A 286 -12.12 4.90 -18.97
C SER A 286 -11.33 4.04 -18.00
N GLY A 287 -10.38 4.57 -17.24
CA GLY A 287 -9.38 3.82 -16.46
C GLY A 287 -8.02 3.71 -17.16
N ALA A 288 -7.00 3.28 -16.42
CA ALA A 288 -5.63 3.14 -16.91
C ALA A 288 -4.81 2.17 -16.04
N CYS A 289 -3.96 1.37 -16.67
CA CYS A 289 -3.06 0.44 -15.99
C CYS A 289 -1.60 0.62 -16.47
N ASN A 290 -1.15 1.87 -16.52
CA ASN A 290 0.17 2.26 -16.99
C ASN A 290 0.70 3.47 -16.19
N ASP A 291 1.82 4.05 -16.63
CA ASP A 291 2.47 5.19 -15.96
C ASP A 291 1.67 6.49 -15.91
N SER A 292 0.53 6.59 -16.59
CA SER A 292 -0.37 7.74 -16.43
C SER A 292 -1.06 7.78 -15.06
N ARG A 293 -1.06 6.66 -14.31
CA ARG A 293 -1.56 6.63 -12.93
C ARG A 293 -0.69 7.49 -12.02
N TYR A 294 -1.32 8.14 -11.06
CA TYR A 294 -0.68 8.98 -10.05
C TYR A 294 -1.05 8.52 -8.64
N ALA A 295 -0.17 8.78 -7.67
CA ALA A 295 -0.36 8.40 -6.28
C ALA A 295 -1.05 9.53 -5.51
N MET A 296 -2.02 9.17 -4.69
CA MET A 296 -2.78 10.03 -3.80
C MET A 296 -2.62 9.54 -2.36
N VAL A 297 -2.68 10.46 -1.41
CA VAL A 297 -2.61 10.19 0.03
C VAL A 297 -3.74 10.95 0.73
N GLN A 298 -4.47 10.29 1.61
CA GLN A 298 -5.48 10.94 2.46
C GLN A 298 -5.66 10.20 3.79
N GLU A 299 -6.15 10.91 4.81
CA GLU A 299 -6.46 10.32 6.12
C GLU A 299 -7.72 9.45 5.99
N ILE A 300 -7.73 8.33 6.70
CA ILE A 300 -8.90 7.46 6.85
C ILE A 300 -9.37 7.48 8.30
N SER A 301 -10.60 7.02 8.53
CA SER A 301 -11.18 6.99 9.87
C SER A 301 -11.78 5.63 10.20
N SER A 302 -11.97 5.36 11.49
CA SER A 302 -12.86 4.32 11.96
C SER A 302 -14.25 4.51 11.35
N GLY A 303 -14.82 3.45 10.79
CA GLY A 303 -16.21 3.47 10.32
C GLY A 303 -17.16 2.79 11.29
N THR A 304 -18.25 2.23 10.76
CA THR A 304 -19.30 1.58 11.58
C THR A 304 -19.06 0.08 11.66
N ASN A 305 -19.34 -0.54 12.81
CA ASN A 305 -19.18 -1.98 13.05
C ASN A 305 -17.76 -2.52 12.79
N GLY A 306 -16.75 -1.64 12.92
CA GLY A 306 -15.34 -1.97 12.66
C GLY A 306 -15.04 -2.24 11.18
N ILE A 307 -15.81 -1.63 10.25
CA ILE A 307 -15.39 -1.48 8.86
C ILE A 307 -14.76 -0.09 8.73
N PRO A 308 -13.54 0.05 8.17
CA PRO A 308 -12.89 1.35 7.98
C PRO A 308 -13.68 2.25 7.02
N ASN A 309 -13.65 3.56 7.28
CA ASN A 309 -14.13 4.56 6.34
C ASN A 309 -12.93 5.15 5.58
N LEU A 310 -12.78 4.74 4.31
CA LEU A 310 -11.72 5.24 3.43
C LEU A 310 -12.07 6.60 2.80
N GLY A 311 -13.33 7.03 2.92
CA GLY A 311 -13.85 8.22 2.26
C GLY A 311 -14.00 8.06 0.75
N GLU A 312 -14.08 9.19 0.06
CA GLU A 312 -14.04 9.25 -1.42
C GLU A 312 -12.66 9.73 -1.88
N ALA A 313 -12.30 9.42 -3.12
CA ALA A 313 -11.09 10.00 -3.71
C ALA A 313 -11.21 11.52 -3.84
N LEU A 314 -10.34 12.26 -3.16
CA LEU A 314 -10.46 13.71 -3.04
C LEU A 314 -10.08 14.45 -4.34
N ALA A 315 -10.75 15.58 -4.61
CA ALA A 315 -10.36 16.45 -5.71
C ALA A 315 -8.94 17.02 -5.48
N TRP A 316 -8.18 17.26 -6.55
CA TRP A 316 -6.82 17.82 -6.45
C TRP A 316 -6.79 19.25 -5.88
N THR A 317 -7.94 19.91 -5.81
CA THR A 317 -8.10 21.24 -5.20
C THR A 317 -8.28 21.19 -3.67
N VAL A 318 -8.43 20.00 -3.08
CA VAL A 318 -8.55 19.85 -1.63
C VAL A 318 -7.18 19.98 -0.98
N GLU A 319 -7.06 20.94 -0.08
CA GLU A 319 -5.90 21.12 0.80
C GLU A 319 -6.02 20.19 2.01
N LEU A 320 -5.01 19.35 2.20
CA LEU A 320 -4.88 18.38 3.29
C LEU A 320 -3.78 18.81 4.26
N SER A 321 -3.99 18.60 5.56
CA SER A 321 -2.92 18.78 6.53
C SER A 321 -1.91 17.63 6.44
N GLU A 322 -0.64 17.91 6.69
CA GLU A 322 0.35 16.85 6.94
C GLU A 322 -0.09 15.93 8.10
N PRO A 323 0.33 14.64 8.09
CA PRO A 323 0.07 13.74 9.22
C PRO A 323 0.64 14.30 10.54
N SER A 324 -0.07 14.05 11.63
CA SER A 324 0.32 14.50 12.98
C SER A 324 1.70 13.98 13.39
N SER A 325 2.48 14.84 14.05
CA SER A 325 3.87 14.57 14.48
C SER A 325 4.05 14.59 15.98
#